data_AF-F3YAH3-F1
#
_entry.id   AF-F3YAH3-F1
#
_cell.length_a   1.000
_cell.length_b   1.000
_cell.length_c   1.000
_cell.angle_alpha   90.00
_cell.angle_beta   90.00
_cell.angle_gamma   90.00
#
_symmetry.space_group_name_H-M   'P 1'
#
loop_
_entity.id
_entity.type
_entity.pdbx_description
1 polymer ?
#
loop_
_entity_poly.entity_id
_entity_poly.type
_entity_poly.pdbx_seq_one_letter_code
_entity_poly.pdbx_strand_id
1 'polypeptide(L)' 'MSEKINQVNKLSMDAKKEVERLEDKRQEDLGNSINYVENEIQIQRLYAQIDAYTQVLDVLNQ' A
#
# COMPACT_ATOMS: atom_id res chain seq x y z
N MET A 1 12.76 -19.58 -5.98
CA MET A 1 12.02 -18.67 -6.88
C MET A 1 10.60 -18.45 -6.38
N SER A 2 9.82 -19.53 -6.20
CA SER A 2 8.47 -19.48 -5.60
C SER A 2 8.40 -18.76 -4.25
N GLU A 3 9.37 -18.95 -3.36
CA GLU A 3 9.39 -18.28 -2.04
C GLU A 3 9.50 -16.75 -2.12
N LYS A 4 10.31 -16.21 -3.05
CA LYS A 4 10.44 -14.77 -3.27
C LYS A 4 9.15 -14.18 -3.84
N ILE A 5 8.52 -14.88 -4.78
CA ILE A 5 7.22 -14.48 -5.34
C ILE A 5 6.15 -14.43 -4.24
N ASN A 6 6.09 -15.45 -3.38
CA ASN A 6 5.17 -15.48 -2.24
C ASN A 6 5.43 -14.34 -1.25
N GLN A 7 6.70 -14.01 -1.01
CA GLN A 7 7.06 -12.89 -0.14
C GLN A 7 6.62 -11.54 -0.73
N VAL A 8 6.87 -11.29 -2.02
CA VAL A 8 6.47 -10.04 -2.68
C VAL A 8 4.94 -9.94 -2.79
N ASN A 9 4.24 -11.05 -3.07
CA ASN A 9 2.78 -11.12 -3.02
C ASN A 9 2.24 -10.76 -1.63
N LYS A 10 2.83 -11.30 -0.57
CA LYS A 10 2.46 -10.96 0.80
C LYS A 10 2.65 -9.48 1.09
N LEU A 11 3.79 -8.91 0.72
CA LEU A 11 4.06 -7.47 0.89
C LEU A 11 3.05 -6.60 0.13
N SER A 12 2.68 -6.98 -1.10
CA SER A 12 1.64 -6.30 -1.88
C SER A 12 0.27 -6.38 -1.20
N MET A 13 -0.12 -7.55 -0.68
CA MET A 13 -1.38 -7.72 0.04
C MET A 13 -1.42 -6.91 1.34
N ASP A 14 -0.35 -6.94 2.12
CA ASP A 14 -0.28 -6.22 3.40
C ASP A 14 -0.34 -4.69 3.16
N ALA A 15 0.33 -4.19 2.11
CA ALA A 15 0.24 -2.78 1.72
C ALA A 15 -1.17 -2.39 1.26
N LYS A 16 -1.87 -3.23 0.50
CA LYS A 16 -3.27 -2.98 0.08
C LYS A 16 -4.23 -2.90 1.26
N LYS A 17 -4.11 -3.82 2.22
CA LYS A 17 -4.92 -3.79 3.45
C LYS A 17 -4.67 -2.51 4.26
N GLU A 18 -3.43 -2.05 4.29
CA GLU A 18 -3.10 -0.82 4.99
C GLU A 18 -3.66 0.42 4.29
N VAL A 19 -3.68 0.44 2.94
CA VAL A 19 -4.39 1.48 2.18
C VAL A 19 -5.86 1.51 2.59
N GLU A 20 -6.56 0.36 2.52
CA GLU A 20 -7.98 0.28 2.90
C GLU A 20 -8.23 0.83 4.31
N ARG A 21 -7.40 0.43 5.28
CA ARG A 21 -7.48 0.93 6.67
C ARG A 21 -7.29 2.44 6.77
N LEU A 22 -6.34 3.00 6.02
CA LEU A 22 -6.06 4.44 6.05
C LEU A 22 -7.16 5.23 5.33
N GLU A 23 -7.73 4.70 4.25
CA GLU A 23 -8.85 5.31 3.55
C GLU A 23 -10.11 5.37 4.41
N ASP A 24 -10.38 4.33 5.20
CA ASP A 24 -11.46 4.33 6.20
C ASP A 24 -11.19 5.40 7.27
N LYS A 25 -9.98 5.41 7.85
CA LYS A 25 -9.59 6.41 8.86
C LYS A 25 -9.67 7.85 8.33
N ARG A 26 -9.32 8.07 7.06
CA ARG A 26 -9.41 9.37 6.39
C ARG A 26 -10.83 9.93 6.40
N GLN A 27 -11.84 9.07 6.23
CA GLN A 27 -13.24 9.50 6.27
C GLN A 27 -13.65 9.97 7.67
N GLU A 28 -13.06 9.40 8.72
CA GLU A 28 -13.31 9.77 10.12
C GLU A 28 -12.59 11.06 10.53
N ASP A 29 -11.40 11.33 9.99
CA ASP A 29 -10.51 12.43 10.38
C ASP A 29 -10.74 13.77 9.63
N LEU A 30 -11.85 13.92 8.89
CA LEU A 30 -12.14 15.13 8.08
C LEU A 30 -12.13 16.45 8.87
N GLY A 31 -12.32 16.41 10.19
CA GLY A 31 -12.28 17.57 11.08
C GLY A 31 -10.87 18.00 11.52
N ASN A 32 -9.83 17.19 11.27
CA ASN A 32 -8.45 17.49 11.64
C ASN A 32 -7.55 17.49 10.40
N SER A 33 -7.29 18.69 9.88
CA SER A 33 -6.58 18.91 8.63
C SER A 33 -5.15 18.35 8.61
N ILE A 34 -4.46 18.35 9.76
CA ILE A 34 -3.09 17.81 9.86
C ILE A 34 -3.14 16.29 9.74
N ASN A 35 -4.02 15.63 10.51
CA ASN A 35 -4.19 14.18 10.44
C ASN A 35 -4.60 13.72 9.04
N TYR A 36 -5.50 14.47 8.39
CA TYR A 36 -5.93 14.20 7.02
C TYR A 36 -4.75 14.24 6.03
N VAL A 37 -3.93 15.29 6.07
CA VAL A 37 -2.76 15.42 5.18
C VAL A 37 -1.72 14.33 5.45
N GLU A 38 -1.45 14.00 6.71
CA GLU A 38 -0.53 12.91 7.06
C GLU A 38 -1.04 11.56 6.56
N ASN A 39 -2.35 11.33 6.64
CA ASN A 39 -3.00 10.12 6.14
C ASN A 39 -2.88 10.03 4.61
N GLU A 40 -3.16 11.11 3.88
CA GLU A 40 -3.00 11.19 2.42
C GLU A 40 -1.58 10.86 1.96
N ILE A 41 -0.56 11.41 2.64
CA ILE A 41 0.84 11.12 2.33
C ILE A 41 1.16 9.63 2.55
N GLN A 42 0.61 9.01 3.59
CA GLN A 42 0.80 7.58 3.86
C GLN A 42 0.14 6.71 2.80
N ILE A 43 -1.10 7.03 2.40
CA ILE A 43 -1.81 6.35 1.31
C ILE A 43 -0.99 6.43 0.01
N GLN A 44 -0.50 7.60 -0.37
CA GLN A 44 0.30 7.78 -1.58
C GLN A 44 1.59 6.95 -1.57
N ARG A 45 2.27 6.86 -0.42
CA ARG A 45 3.47 6.03 -0.26
C ARG A 45 3.16 4.54 -0.43
N LEU A 46 2.03 4.07 0.10
CA LEU A 46 1.61 2.68 -0.02
C LEU A 46 1.24 2.32 -1.46
N TYR A 47 0.55 3.21 -2.18
CA TYR A 47 0.30 3.00 -3.61
C TYR A 47 1.60 2.87 -4.40
N ALA A 48 2.59 3.74 -4.17
CA ALA A 48 3.89 3.62 -4.81
C ALA A 48 4.62 2.29 -4.48
N GLN A 49 4.48 1.80 -3.25
CA GLN A 49 5.02 0.50 -2.85
C GLN A 49 4.30 -0.66 -3.56
N ILE A 50 2.97 -0.62 -3.67
CA ILE A 50 2.17 -1.62 -4.39
C ILE A 50 2.58 -1.67 -5.86
N ASP A 51 2.76 -0.52 -6.51
CA ASP A 51 3.22 -0.44 -7.90
C ASP A 51 4.62 -1.04 -8.06
N ALA A 52 5.54 -0.74 -7.14
CA ALA A 52 6.88 -1.33 -7.15
C ALA A 52 6.84 -2.86 -6.97
N TYR A 53 6.02 -3.38 -6.04
CA TYR A 53 5.86 -4.82 -5.85
C TYR A 53 5.27 -5.49 -7.09
N THR A 54 4.32 -4.83 -7.76
CA THR A 54 3.72 -5.33 -9.00
C THR A 54 4.76 -5.44 -10.10
N GLN A 55 5.58 -4.40 -10.31
CA GLN A 55 6.67 -4.44 -11.29
C GLN A 55 7.69 -5.56 -11.00
N VAL A 56 8.02 -5.77 -9.72
CA VAL A 56 8.92 -6.87 -9.32
C VAL A 56 8.29 -8.23 -9.59
N LEU A 57 7.00 -8.41 -9.31
CA LEU A 57 6.30 -9.67 -9.60
C LEU A 57 6.26 -9.94 -11.11
N ASP A 58 6.03 -8.92 -11.92
CA ASP A 58 6.02 -9.05 -13.38
C ASP A 58 7.38 -9.53 -13.90
N VAL A 59 8.48 -8.96 -13.39
CA VAL A 59 9.85 -9.40 -13.73
C VAL A 59 10.14 -10.82 -13.25
N LEU A 60 9.61 -11.23 -12.10
CA LEU A 60 9.83 -12.57 -11.54
C LEU A 60 8.99 -13.67 -12.21
N ASN A 61 7.92 -13.31 -12.91
CA ASN A 61 7.01 -14.22 -13.61
C ASN A 61 7.33 -14.38 -15.11
N GLN A 62 8.32 -13.65 -15.63
CA GLN A 62 8.88 -13.81 -16.99
C GLN A 62 9.92 -14.94 -17.03
#